data_AF-A0A6B3D1I3-F1
#
_entry.id   AF-A0A6B3D1I3-F1
#
_cell.length_a   1.000
_cell.length_b   1.000
_cell.length_c   1.000
_cell.angle_alpha   90.00
_cell.angle_beta   90.00
_cell.angle_gamma   90.00
#
_symmetry.space_group_name_H-M   'P 1'
#
loop_
_entity.id
_entity.type
_entity.pdbx_description
1 polymer ?
#
loop_
_entity_poly.entity_id
_entity_poly.type
_entity_poly.pdbx_seq_one_letter_code
_entity_poly.pdbx_strand_id
1 'polypeptide(L)'
;DDLTQVATIGLIKSVDRFDPDRGVEFSTYATPTVVGEIKRHFRDKGWAVRVPRRLQELRLALTTATAELSQLHGRSPTVHELAEKLSISEEEVLEGLESANAYSTLSLDVPDTD
;
A
#
# COMPACT_ATOMS: atom_id res chain seq x y z
N ASP A 1 12.20 -6.19 15.83
CA ASP A 1 11.76 -5.82 17.19
C ASP A 1 10.68 -4.75 17.22
N ASP A 2 10.92 -3.52 16.75
CA ASP A 2 9.92 -2.43 16.80
C ASP A 2 8.59 -2.76 16.10
N LEU A 3 8.64 -3.29 14.86
CA LEU A 3 7.41 -3.64 14.12
C LEU A 3 6.65 -4.80 14.76
N THR A 4 7.37 -5.80 15.26
CA THR A 4 6.77 -6.94 15.96
C THR A 4 6.03 -6.45 17.21
N GLN A 5 6.63 -5.55 18.00
CA GLN A 5 5.96 -4.96 19.17
C GLN A 5 4.72 -4.16 18.78
N VAL A 6 4.78 -3.38 17.70
CA VAL A 6 3.63 -2.60 17.21
C VAL A 6 2.50 -3.53 16.75
N ALA A 7 2.83 -4.58 16.01
CA ALA A 7 1.87 -5.59 15.61
C ALA A 7 1.25 -6.29 16.83
N THR A 8 2.07 -6.61 17.84
CA THR A 8 1.61 -7.17 19.12
C THR A 8 0.66 -6.24 19.86
N ILE A 9 0.92 -4.92 19.89
CA ILE A 9 -0.01 -3.94 20.46
C ILE A 9 -1.35 -3.96 19.71
N GLY A 10 -1.33 -4.04 18.39
CA GLY A 10 -2.56 -4.18 17.59
C GLY A 10 -3.32 -5.46 17.87
N LEU A 11 -2.61 -6.57 18.04
CA LEU A 11 -3.21 -7.84 18.37
C LEU A 11 -3.89 -7.81 19.75
N ILE A 12 -3.22 -7.25 20.77
CA ILE A 12 -3.79 -7.08 22.12
C ILE A 12 -5.06 -6.25 22.06
N LYS A 13 -5.04 -5.10 21.37
CA LYS A 13 -6.23 -4.24 21.18
C LYS A 13 -7.36 -4.97 20.48
N SER A 14 -7.05 -5.88 19.55
CA SER A 14 -8.04 -6.71 18.89
C SER A 14 -8.63 -7.73 19.85
N VAL A 15 -7.83 -8.39 20.70
CA VAL A 15 -8.32 -9.32 21.72
C VAL A 15 -9.29 -8.60 22.68
N ASP A 16 -8.93 -7.41 23.16
CA ASP A 16 -9.74 -6.66 24.13
C ASP A 16 -11.12 -6.25 23.61
N ARG A 17 -11.29 -6.15 22.28
CA ARG A 17 -12.50 -5.62 21.63
C ARG A 17 -13.24 -6.64 20.78
N PHE A 18 -12.68 -7.83 20.62
CA PHE A 18 -13.29 -8.88 19.85
C PHE A 18 -14.46 -9.50 20.62
N ASP A 19 -15.54 -9.73 19.90
CA ASP A 19 -16.75 -10.35 20.41
C ASP A 19 -16.98 -11.65 19.63
N PRO A 20 -16.77 -12.83 20.27
CA PRO A 20 -16.91 -14.12 19.61
C PRO A 20 -18.34 -14.43 19.16
N ASP A 21 -19.35 -13.79 19.76
CA ASP A 21 -20.76 -14.03 19.44
C ASP A 21 -21.17 -13.39 18.10
N ARG A 22 -20.30 -12.57 17.49
CA ARG A 22 -20.53 -11.96 16.17
C ARG A 22 -20.33 -12.90 14.99
N GLY A 23 -19.84 -14.13 15.21
CA GLY A 23 -19.74 -15.16 14.17
C GLY A 23 -18.69 -14.90 13.08
N VAL A 24 -17.72 -14.02 13.32
CA VAL A 24 -16.59 -13.77 12.42
C VAL A 24 -15.30 -14.30 13.02
N GLU A 25 -14.39 -14.83 12.19
CA GLU A 25 -13.10 -15.27 12.67
C GLU A 25 -12.28 -14.12 13.25
N PHE A 26 -11.60 -14.36 14.37
CA PHE A 26 -10.75 -13.37 15.02
C PHE A 26 -9.69 -12.78 14.07
N SER A 27 -9.11 -13.60 13.20
CA SER A 27 -8.14 -13.18 12.16
C SER A 27 -8.71 -12.08 11.26
N THR A 28 -9.96 -12.22 10.82
CA THR A 28 -10.68 -11.25 9.99
C THR A 28 -10.86 -9.91 10.71
N TYR A 29 -11.12 -9.95 12.02
CA TYR A 29 -11.27 -8.74 12.85
C TYR A 29 -9.92 -8.09 13.21
N ALA A 30 -8.91 -8.91 13.52
CA ALA A 30 -7.63 -8.46 14.04
C ALA A 30 -6.72 -7.89 12.96
N THR A 31 -6.76 -8.45 11.75
CA THR A 31 -5.89 -8.05 10.63
C THR A 31 -5.96 -6.55 10.31
N PRO A 32 -7.15 -5.93 10.16
CA PRO A 32 -7.25 -4.47 9.94
C PRO A 32 -6.67 -3.63 11.09
N THR A 33 -6.82 -4.09 12.33
CA THR A 33 -6.33 -3.38 13.52
C THR A 33 -4.80 -3.42 13.59
N VAL A 34 -4.21 -4.61 13.41
CA VAL A 34 -2.75 -4.80 13.38
C VAL A 34 -2.11 -3.98 12.26
N VAL A 35 -2.67 -4.04 11.05
CA VAL A 35 -2.20 -3.23 9.91
C VAL A 35 -2.32 -1.73 10.20
N GLY A 36 -3.42 -1.30 10.84
CA GLY A 36 -3.62 0.09 11.25
C GLY A 36 -2.58 0.60 12.24
N GLU A 37 -2.20 -0.22 13.23
CA GLU A 37 -1.17 0.13 14.21
C GLU A 37 0.22 0.24 13.58
N ILE A 38 0.56 -0.68 12.67
CA ILE A 38 1.81 -0.63 11.90
C ILE A 38 1.87 0.64 11.06
N LYS A 39 0.79 0.94 10.31
CA LYS A 39 0.69 2.17 9.52
C LYS A 39 0.82 3.44 10.38
N ARG A 40 0.20 3.46 11.56
CA ARG A 40 0.30 4.59 12.49
C ARG A 40 1.71 4.72 13.07
N HIS A 41 2.38 3.63 13.41
CA HIS A 41 3.75 3.68 13.90
C HIS A 41 4.72 4.30 12.90
N PHE A 42 4.56 3.97 11.61
CA PHE A 42 5.33 4.62 10.54
C PHE A 42 5.01 6.12 10.40
N ARG A 43 3.75 6.52 10.62
CA ARG A 43 3.33 7.93 10.62
C ARG A 43 3.96 8.71 11.78
N ASP A 44 3.91 8.16 12.99
CA ASP A 44 4.27 8.86 14.23
C ASP A 44 5.79 8.92 14.46
N LYS A 45 6.58 7.95 13.94
CA LYS A 45 8.05 7.88 14.12
C LYS A 45 8.88 8.62 13.05
N GLY A 46 8.29 9.49 12.24
CA GLY A 46 9.06 10.47 11.47
C GLY A 46 9.51 10.05 10.07
N TRP A 47 8.65 9.35 9.32
CA TRP A 47 8.61 9.55 7.87
C TRP A 47 7.40 10.42 7.54
N ALA A 48 7.59 11.75 7.54
CA ALA A 48 6.76 12.58 6.69
C ALA A 48 6.89 11.99 5.27
N VAL A 49 5.78 11.48 4.73
CA VAL A 49 5.69 10.57 3.59
C VAL A 49 6.37 11.16 2.34
N ARG A 50 7.68 10.99 2.21
CA ARG A 50 8.36 11.13 0.93
C ARG A 50 8.47 9.73 0.37
N VAL A 51 7.53 9.39 -0.52
CA VAL A 51 7.60 8.17 -1.33
C VAL A 51 9.05 8.04 -1.82
N PRO A 52 9.77 6.94 -1.55
CA PRO A 52 11.14 6.77 -2.01
C PRO A 52 11.25 7.11 -3.49
N ARG A 53 12.30 7.84 -3.89
CA ARG A 53 12.44 8.34 -5.28
C ARG A 53 12.29 7.23 -6.33
N ARG A 54 12.85 6.04 -6.05
CA ARG A 54 12.68 4.83 -6.86
C ARG A 54 11.21 4.49 -7.11
N LEU A 55 10.36 4.54 -6.08
CA LEU A 55 8.93 4.23 -6.20
C LEU A 55 8.16 5.33 -6.94
N GLN A 56 8.58 6.60 -6.83
CA GLN A 56 8.00 7.68 -7.63
C GLN A 56 8.31 7.51 -9.13
N GLU A 57 9.57 7.20 -9.44
CA GLU A 57 10.06 6.95 -10.80
C GLU A 57 9.38 5.71 -11.40
N LEU A 58 9.26 4.63 -10.61
CA LEU A 58 8.55 3.42 -10.98
C LEU A 58 7.06 3.69 -11.28
N ARG A 59 6.38 4.49 -10.45
CA ARG A 59 4.98 4.86 -10.68
C ARG A 59 4.81 5.63 -11.99
N LEU A 60 5.70 6.59 -12.25
CA LEU A 60 5.68 7.36 -13.49
C LEU A 60 5.88 6.43 -14.71
N ALA A 61 6.86 5.53 -14.63
CA ALA A 61 7.14 4.56 -15.68
C ALA A 61 5.95 3.61 -15.94
N LEU A 62 5.32 3.09 -14.87
CA LEU A 62 4.12 2.25 -14.97
C LEU A 62 2.93 2.99 -15.58
N THR A 63 2.74 4.27 -15.24
CA THR A 63 1.66 5.10 -15.81
C THR A 63 1.85 5.28 -17.32
N THR A 64 3.06 5.62 -17.75
CA THR A 64 3.41 5.78 -19.16
C THR A 64 3.26 4.45 -19.92
N ALA A 65 3.84 3.36 -19.40
CA ALA A 65 3.74 2.04 -20.03
C ALA A 65 2.30 1.54 -20.13
N THR A 66 1.48 1.82 -19.12
CA THR A 66 0.05 1.48 -19.13
C THR A 66 -0.68 2.19 -20.26
N ALA A 67 -0.45 3.50 -20.43
CA ALA A 67 -1.09 4.27 -21.50
C ALA A 67 -0.67 3.78 -22.89
N GLU A 68 0.63 3.55 -23.11
CA GLU A 68 1.15 3.05 -24.38
C GLU A 68 0.58 1.68 -24.76
N LEU A 69 0.63 0.72 -23.84
CA LEU A 69 0.13 -0.63 -24.09
C LEU A 69 -1.40 -0.65 -24.24
N SER A 70 -2.11 0.20 -23.49
CA SER A 70 -3.56 0.32 -23.64
C SER A 70 -3.94 0.85 -25.02
N GLN A 71 -3.19 1.81 -25.53
CA GLN A 71 -3.41 2.34 -26.88
C GLN A 71 -3.07 1.30 -27.95
N LEU A 72 -2.00 0.53 -27.77
CA LEU A 72 -1.56 -0.49 -28.72
C LEU A 72 -2.51 -1.69 -28.79
N HIS A 73 -2.96 -2.18 -27.63
CA HIS A 73 -3.77 -3.41 -27.53
C HIS A 73 -5.28 -3.16 -27.49
N GLY A 74 -5.72 -1.92 -27.31
CA GLY A 74 -7.13 -1.57 -27.16
C GLY A 74 -7.76 -2.09 -25.86
N ARG A 75 -6.94 -2.49 -24.88
CA ARG A 75 -7.34 -3.00 -23.56
C ARG A 75 -6.27 -2.68 -22.52
N SER A 76 -6.62 -2.75 -21.24
CA SER A 76 -5.63 -2.63 -20.17
C SER A 76 -4.54 -3.71 -20.29
N PRO A 77 -3.26 -3.37 -20.05
CA PRO A 77 -2.16 -4.32 -20.06
C PRO A 77 -2.17 -5.23 -18.82
N THR A 78 -1.52 -6.38 -18.95
CA THR A 78 -1.27 -7.30 -17.84
C THR A 78 0.01 -6.92 -17.08
N VAL A 79 0.16 -7.46 -15.86
CA VAL A 79 1.39 -7.30 -15.05
C VAL A 79 2.62 -7.79 -15.82
N HIS A 80 2.49 -8.92 -16.51
CA HIS A 80 3.55 -9.50 -17.34
C HIS A 80 3.97 -8.55 -18.49
N GLU A 81 2.99 -7.99 -19.21
CA GLU A 81 3.26 -7.06 -20.32
C GLU A 81 3.96 -5.78 -19.82
N LEU A 82 3.61 -5.30 -18.63
CA LEU A 82 4.28 -4.15 -18.00
C LEU A 82 5.71 -4.50 -17.57
N ALA A 83 5.91 -5.69 -17.00
CA ALA A 83 7.22 -6.19 -16.58
C ALA A 83 8.19 -6.31 -17.77
N GLU A 84 7.73 -6.93 -18.87
CA GLU A 84 8.52 -7.04 -20.11
C GLU A 84 8.85 -5.65 -20.69
N LYS A 85 7.85 -4.77 -20.81
CA LYS A 85 8.02 -3.43 -21.38
C LYS A 85 9.00 -2.57 -20.57
N LEU A 86 8.98 -2.67 -19.25
CA LEU A 86 9.83 -1.89 -18.35
C LEU A 86 11.14 -2.60 -17.98
N SER A 87 11.34 -3.85 -18.41
CA SER A 87 12.51 -4.68 -18.06
C SER A 87 12.72 -4.81 -16.55
N ILE A 88 11.63 -5.02 -15.81
CA ILE A 88 11.60 -5.23 -14.36
C ILE A 88 10.87 -6.52 -14.03
N SER A 89 10.93 -6.96 -12.77
CA SER A 89 10.18 -8.12 -12.32
C SER A 89 8.68 -7.83 -12.17
N GLU A 90 7.84 -8.87 -12.26
CA GLU A 90 6.41 -8.74 -11.95
C GLU A 90 6.16 -8.32 -10.49
N GLU A 91 7.04 -8.73 -9.58
CA GLU A 91 7.01 -8.30 -8.17
C GLU A 91 7.21 -6.78 -8.03
N GLU A 92 8.17 -6.21 -8.76
CA GLU A 92 8.36 -4.75 -8.80
C GLU A 92 7.17 -4.02 -9.43
N VAL A 93 6.54 -4.60 -10.46
CA VAL A 93 5.28 -4.04 -11.02
C VAL A 93 4.20 -3.99 -9.94
N LEU A 94 4.00 -5.10 -9.22
CA LEU A 94 3.02 -5.18 -8.14
C LEU A 94 3.34 -4.20 -7.00
N GLU A 95 4.61 -4.09 -6.59
CA GLU A 95 5.07 -3.13 -5.59
C GLU A 95 4.76 -1.68 -5.99
N GLY A 96 5.01 -1.33 -7.27
CA GLY A 96 4.70 -0.01 -7.82
C GLY A 96 3.20 0.29 -7.86
N LEU A 97 2.38 -0.71 -8.20
CA LEU A 97 0.91 -0.60 -8.22
C LEU A 97 0.32 -0.49 -6.80
N GLU A 98 0.81 -1.27 -5.84
CA GLU A 98 0.35 -1.22 -4.44
C GLU A 98 0.76 0.09 -3.75
N SER A 99 1.97 0.57 -4.01
CA SER A 99 2.46 1.86 -3.51
C SER A 99 1.54 3.00 -3.95
N ALA A 100 0.99 2.95 -5.16
CA ALA A 100 0.08 3.98 -5.66
C ALA A 100 -1.19 4.12 -4.80
N ASN A 101 -1.76 3.00 -4.31
CA ASN A 101 -2.95 3.01 -3.46
C ASN A 101 -2.64 3.33 -1.99
N ALA A 102 -1.51 2.79 -1.48
CA ALA A 102 -1.10 3.00 -0.10
C ALA A 102 -0.80 4.48 0.20
N TYR A 103 -0.20 5.21 -0.75
CA TYR A 103 0.17 6.61 -0.54
C TYR A 103 -0.89 7.62 -1.03
N SER A 104 -1.73 7.28 -2.00
CA SER A 104 -2.87 8.11 -2.41
C SER A 104 -3.88 8.31 -1.27
N THR A 105 -4.13 7.27 -0.48
CA THR A 105 -5.00 7.34 0.73
C THR A 105 -4.41 8.17 1.88
N LEU A 106 -3.11 8.47 1.85
CA LEU A 106 -2.41 9.33 2.81
C LEU A 106 -2.22 10.78 2.32
N SER A 107 -2.49 11.06 1.04
CA SER A 107 -2.33 12.37 0.41
C SER A 107 -3.68 13.07 0.23
N LEU A 108 -4.47 13.19 1.30
CA LEU A 108 -5.73 13.98 1.31
C LEU A 108 -5.58 15.35 1.99
N ASP A 109 -4.42 15.69 2.57
CA ASP A 109 -4.14 17.07 2.99
C ASP A 109 -3.46 17.83 1.84
N VAL A 110 -4.31 18.40 0.99
CA VAL A 110 -3.97 19.59 0.21
C VAL A 110 -3.75 20.73 1.23
N PRO A 111 -2.61 21.43 1.24
CA PRO A 111 -2.45 22.57 2.13
C PRO A 111 -3.43 23.66 1.71
N ASP A 112 -4.21 24.16 2.67
CA ASP A 112 -4.94 25.42 2.53
C ASP A 112 -3.88 26.49 2.23
N THR A 113 -3.90 27.00 1.00
CA THR A 113 -3.13 28.18 0.62
C THR A 113 -3.68 29.37 1.38
N ASP A 114 -2.89 29.89 2.33
CA ASP A 114 -2.96 31.30 2.77
C ASP A 114 -2.74 32.25 1.58
#